data_AF-A0A9W6AJB9-F1
#
_entry.id   AF-A0A9W6AJB9-F1
#
_cell.length_a   1.000
_cell.length_b   1.000
_cell.length_c   1.000
_cell.angle_alpha   90.00
_cell.angle_beta   90.00
_cell.angle_gamma   90.00
#
_symmetry.space_group_name_H-M   'P 1'
#
loop_
_entity.id
_entity.type
_entity.pdbx_description
1 polymer ?
#
loop_
_entity_poly.entity_id
_entity_poly.type
_entity_poly.pdbx_seq_one_letter_code
_entity_poly.pdbx_strand_id
1 'polypeptide(L)'
;MFDEEKTQEVVHGLKTTPEGLVLDPQPSDDPNDPLNWKPSRKARVLSIWAIACFSSQATAMTNMQGSYLQAPLYHKTATQISLSP
;
A
#
# COMPACT_ATOMS: atom_id res chain seq x y z
N MET A 1 13.94 19.19 -33.80
CA MET A 1 14.31 20.36 -32.98
C MET A 1 13.09 21.07 -32.38
N PHE A 2 11.93 20.40 -32.24
CA PHE A 2 10.68 21.05 -31.78
C PHE A 2 10.15 20.50 -30.44
N ASP A 3 10.87 19.57 -29.80
CA ASP A 3 10.42 18.94 -28.55
C ASP A 3 11.07 19.54 -27.30
N GLU A 4 12.31 20.02 -27.37
CA GLU A 4 13.00 20.57 -26.19
C GLU A 4 12.38 21.89 -25.73
N GLU A 5 12.05 22.80 -26.65
CA GLU A 5 11.43 24.10 -26.33
C GLU A 5 10.03 23.92 -25.70
N LYS A 6 9.22 23.01 -26.25
CA LYS A 6 7.91 22.65 -25.71
C LYS A 6 8.01 22.00 -24.34
N THR A 7 9.03 21.16 -24.12
CA THR A 7 9.27 20.54 -22.81
C THR A 7 9.69 21.57 -21.77
N GLN A 8 10.53 22.54 -22.15
CA GLN A 8 10.99 23.62 -21.28
C GLN A 8 9.84 24.54 -20.85
N GLU A 9 8.92 24.90 -21.76
CA GLU A 9 7.73 25.70 -21.40
C GLU A 9 6.81 24.97 -20.42
N VAL A 10 6.60 23.66 -20.61
CA VAL A 10 5.77 22.85 -19.70
C VAL A 10 6.40 22.78 -18.31
N VAL A 11 7.74 22.66 -18.22
CA VAL A 11 8.46 22.58 -16.95
C VAL A 11 8.37 23.88 -16.14
N HIS A 12 8.34 25.05 -16.78
CA HIS A 12 8.32 26.34 -16.09
C HIS A 12 7.03 26.59 -15.27
N GLY A 13 5.94 25.88 -15.56
CA GLY A 13 4.68 25.97 -14.82
C GLY A 13 4.46 24.90 -13.74
N LEU A 14 5.39 23.94 -13.61
CA LEU A 14 5.21 22.75 -12.77
C LEU A 14 5.82 22.93 -11.37
N LYS A 15 5.17 22.37 -10.36
CA LYS A 15 5.68 22.31 -8.99
C LYS A 15 6.90 21.37 -8.95
N THR A 16 8.00 21.84 -8.37
CA THR A 16 9.27 21.11 -8.26
C THR A 16 9.66 20.87 -6.80
N THR A 17 10.56 19.92 -6.56
CA THR A 17 11.26 19.78 -5.28
C THR A 17 12.26 20.94 -5.09
N PRO A 18 12.81 21.13 -3.87
CA PRO A 18 13.89 22.09 -3.63
C PRO A 18 15.12 21.87 -4.52
N GLU A 19 15.35 20.64 -4.95
CA GLU A 19 16.46 20.23 -5.83
C GLU A 19 16.14 20.41 -7.32
N GLY A 20 14.96 20.92 -7.67
CA GLY A 20 14.54 21.17 -9.05
C GLY A 20 13.95 19.96 -9.78
N LEU A 21 13.66 18.86 -9.08
CA LEU A 21 12.97 17.71 -9.68
C LEU A 21 11.48 18.04 -9.88
N VAL A 22 10.98 17.88 -11.11
CA VAL A 22 9.55 18.03 -11.42
C VAL A 22 8.75 16.92 -10.75
N LEU A 23 7.69 17.29 -10.03
CA LEU A 23 6.81 16.35 -9.35
C LEU A 23 5.84 15.69 -10.34
N ASP A 24 5.73 14.37 -10.32
CA ASP A 24 4.70 13.63 -11.07
C ASP A 24 4.11 12.52 -10.20
N PRO A 25 2.79 12.50 -9.93
CA PRO A 25 1.78 13.52 -10.31
C PRO A 25 1.99 14.88 -9.63
N GLN A 26 1.52 15.93 -10.30
CA GLN A 26 1.53 17.29 -9.76
C GLN A 26 0.54 17.46 -8.60
N PRO A 27 0.93 18.08 -7.47
CA PRO A 27 0.02 18.38 -6.38
C PRO A 27 -1.09 19.34 -6.82
N SER A 28 -2.33 19.00 -6.53
CA SER A 28 -3.48 19.91 -6.66
C SER A 28 -3.41 21.04 -5.61
N ASP A 29 -4.27 22.03 -5.71
CA ASP A 29 -4.39 23.10 -4.69
C ASP A 29 -5.37 22.73 -3.55
N ASP A 30 -6.01 21.55 -3.63
CA ASP A 30 -6.88 21.05 -2.57
C ASP A 30 -6.07 20.65 -1.32
N PRO A 31 -6.37 21.18 -0.13
CA PRO A 31 -5.71 20.78 1.12
C PRO A 31 -5.92 19.30 1.50
N ASN A 32 -6.93 18.63 0.93
CA ASN A 32 -7.20 17.21 1.12
C ASN A 32 -6.41 16.31 0.17
N ASP A 33 -5.71 16.86 -0.82
CA ASP A 33 -4.85 16.09 -1.70
C ASP A 33 -3.74 15.39 -0.88
N PRO A 34 -3.65 14.04 -0.93
CA PRO A 34 -2.58 13.29 -0.28
C PRO A 34 -1.17 13.79 -0.60
N LEU A 35 -0.95 14.35 -1.78
CA LEU A 35 0.34 14.90 -2.19
C LEU A 35 0.75 16.10 -1.33
N ASN A 36 -0.20 16.91 -0.89
CA ASN A 36 0.02 18.10 -0.05
C ASN A 36 0.21 17.79 1.44
N TRP A 37 -0.03 16.55 1.86
CA TRP A 37 0.04 16.20 3.28
C TRP A 37 1.46 16.30 3.84
N LYS A 38 1.57 16.77 5.10
CA LYS A 38 2.81 16.70 5.87
C LYS A 38 3.32 15.25 5.95
N PRO A 39 4.64 15.01 5.94
CA PRO A 39 5.22 13.66 5.98
C PRO A 39 4.69 12.79 7.13
N SER A 40 4.40 13.38 8.29
CA SER A 40 3.84 12.69 9.44
C SER A 40 2.44 12.13 9.21
N ARG A 41 1.59 12.85 8.46
CA ARG A 41 0.24 12.37 8.08
C ARG A 41 0.35 11.23 7.07
N LYS A 42 1.23 11.36 6.08
CA LYS A 42 1.52 10.30 5.09
C LYS A 42 1.98 9.01 5.80
N ALA A 43 2.97 9.14 6.70
CA ALA A 43 3.50 8.01 7.46
C ALA A 43 2.42 7.34 8.34
N ARG A 44 1.60 8.12 9.05
CA ARG A 44 0.55 7.58 9.91
C ARG A 44 -0.49 6.77 9.13
N VAL A 45 -0.96 7.31 8.01
CA VAL A 45 -1.93 6.60 7.15
C VAL A 45 -1.33 5.31 6.62
N LEU A 46 -0.07 5.35 6.17
CA LEU A 46 0.65 4.14 5.73
C LEU A 46 0.79 3.11 6.86
N SER A 47 1.13 3.52 8.08
CA SER A 47 1.26 2.60 9.22
C SER A 47 -0.06 1.94 9.58
N ILE A 48 -1.15 2.69 9.61
CA ILE A 48 -2.50 2.14 9.88
C ILE A 48 -2.85 1.10 8.82
N TRP A 49 -2.62 1.42 7.54
CA TRP A 49 -2.90 0.50 6.45
C TRP A 49 -2.03 -0.75 6.52
N ALA A 50 -0.73 -0.61 6.77
CA ALA A 50 0.19 -1.73 6.94
C ALA A 50 -0.23 -2.66 8.09
N ILE A 51 -0.62 -2.10 9.24
CA ILE A 51 -1.11 -2.89 10.38
C ILE A 51 -2.42 -3.60 10.02
N ALA A 52 -3.36 -2.92 9.37
CA ALA A 52 -4.62 -3.54 8.95
C ALA A 52 -4.39 -4.72 7.99
N CYS A 53 -3.52 -4.55 7.00
CA CYS A 53 -3.12 -5.61 6.08
C CYS A 53 -2.45 -6.77 6.83
N PHE A 54 -1.51 -6.46 7.72
CA PHE A 54 -0.81 -7.46 8.52
C PHE A 54 -1.76 -8.26 9.42
N SER A 55 -2.66 -7.59 10.15
CA SER A 55 -3.65 -8.22 11.03
C SER A 55 -4.60 -9.13 10.26
N SER A 56 -5.04 -8.71 9.07
CA SER A 56 -5.86 -9.54 8.19
C SER A 56 -5.14 -10.84 7.79
N GLN A 57 -3.87 -10.74 7.38
CA GLN A 57 -3.06 -11.88 6.98
C GLN A 57 -2.77 -12.81 8.16
N ALA A 58 -2.37 -12.26 9.31
CA ALA A 58 -2.06 -13.02 10.52
C ALA A 58 -3.26 -13.86 11.00
N THR A 59 -4.48 -13.31 10.92
CA THR A 59 -5.71 -14.01 11.28
C THR A 59 -5.96 -15.19 10.35
N ALA A 60 -5.87 -14.98 9.03
CA ALA A 60 -6.06 -16.03 8.04
C ALA A 60 -5.04 -17.19 8.22
N MET A 61 -3.77 -16.84 8.44
CA MET A 61 -2.70 -17.83 8.66
C MET A 61 -2.89 -18.62 9.96
N THR A 62 -3.29 -17.96 11.04
CA THR A 62 -3.48 -18.63 12.34
C THR A 62 -4.63 -19.63 12.30
N ASN A 63 -5.73 -19.28 11.62
CA ASN A 63 -6.85 -20.18 11.42
C ASN A 63 -6.44 -21.44 10.66
N MET A 64 -5.58 -21.29 9.64
CA MET A 64 -5.05 -22.41 8.86
C MET A 64 -4.10 -23.30 9.66
N GLN A 65 -3.23 -22.72 10.49
CA GLN A 65 -2.28 -23.46 11.31
C GLN A 65 -2.99 -24.28 12.41
N GLY A 66 -4.07 -23.75 12.99
CA GLY A 66 -4.86 -24.42 14.02
C GLY A 66 -5.51 -25.73 13.55
N SER A 67 -5.83 -25.84 12.26
CA SER A 67 -6.44 -27.03 11.67
C SER A 67 -5.59 -28.29 11.83
N TYR A 68 -4.26 -28.16 11.85
CA TYR A 68 -3.36 -29.30 12.06
C TYR A 68 -3.48 -29.90 13.48
N LEU A 69 -3.62 -29.04 14.49
CA LEU A 69 -3.81 -29.47 15.89
C LEU A 69 -5.22 -30.01 16.15
N GLN A 70 -6.21 -29.58 15.36
CA GLN A 70 -7.59 -30.07 15.44
C GLN A 70 -7.79 -31.45 14.79
N ALA A 71 -6.90 -31.87 13.89
CA ALA A 71 -6.96 -33.18 13.23
C ALA A 71 -7.14 -34.37 14.19
N PRO A 72 -6.29 -34.54 15.22
CA PRO A 72 -6.48 -35.63 16.18
C PRO A 72 -7.77 -35.51 17.01
N LEU A 73 -8.25 -34.30 17.29
CA LEU A 73 -9.47 -34.06 18.06
C LEU A 73 -10.73 -34.53 17.31
N TYR A 74 -10.77 -34.35 16.00
CA TYR A 74 -11.91 -34.74 15.16
C TYR A 74 -11.73 -36.10 14.48
N HIS A 75 -10.74 -36.89 14.89
CA HIS A 75 -10.42 -38.20 14.32
C HIS A 75 -10.23 -38.16 12.79
N LYS A 76 -9.66 -37.06 12.27
CA LYS A 76 -9.36 -36.89 10.83
C LYS A 76 -7.86 -36.70 10.60
N THR A 77 -7.39 -37.01 9.41
CA THR A 77 -6.03 -36.68 9.00
C THR A 77 -5.94 -35.21 8.58
N ALA A 78 -4.75 -34.61 8.71
CA ALA A 78 -4.52 -33.23 8.27
C ALA A 78 -4.89 -32.99 6.80
N THR A 79 -4.70 -34.01 5.96
CA THR A 79 -5.09 -33.99 4.53
C THR A 79 -6.60 -33.93 4.33
N GLN A 80 -7.42 -34.64 5.13
CA GLN A 80 -8.88 -34.57 5.04
C GLN A 80 -9.45 -33.22 5.50
N ILE A 81 -8.80 -32.54 6.44
CA ILE A 81 -9.25 -31.21 6.90
C ILE A 81 -8.87 -30.14 5.88
N SER A 82 -7.67 -30.21 5.30
CA SER A 82 -7.20 -29.23 4.31
C SER A 82 -7.89 -29.34 2.95
N LEU A 83 -8.44 -30.51 2.60
CA LEU A 83 -9.07 -30.79 1.30
C LEU A 83 -10.61 -30.82 1.37
N SER A 84 -11.21 -30.52 2.52
CA SER A 84 -12.66 -30.41 2.64
C SER A 84 -13.13 -29.10 1.97
N PRO A 85 -14.07 -29.16 1.01
CA PRO A 85 -14.64 -27.96 0.37
C PRO A 85 -15.47 -27.13 1.35
#